data_AF-A0A970M4T7-F1
#
_entry.id   AF-A0A970M4T7-F1
#
_cell.length_a   1.000
_cell.length_b   1.000
_cell.length_c   1.000
_cell.angle_alpha   90.00
_cell.angle_beta   90.00
_cell.angle_gamma   90.00
#
_symmetry.space_group_name_H-M   'P 1'
#
loop_
_entity.id
_entity.type
_entity.pdbx_description
1 polymer ?
#
loop_
_entity_poly.entity_id
_entity_poly.type
_entity_poly.pdbx_seq_one_letter_code
_entity_poly.pdbx_strand_id
1 'polypeptide(L)'
;MKLKELLAITRKTDINKLTEEQIKELQTALNQLGYPAGDIDGLVGPKTRSAWSEFKADVYEEDPVLINPDFIAALQKRVEDAGETQGNDFSTREGTIDAIMRECRKQNIGSNAQIAYVLATVEWETNHTFKPVREAYWKSEEWRKNNFRYYPYYGRGYVQLTWEDNYKKYSQILGVDLVNNPDRAMDADIALFVLVHGFKTGTFTGRKITDYINKNKTDFVKARRCINGTDHAHDIARLAEDFLNAL
;
A
#
# COMPACT_ATOMS: atom_id res chain seq x y z
N MET A 1 -7.70 10.81 -6.04
CA MET A 1 -7.06 11.77 -6.98
C MET A 1 -7.98 11.98 -8.17
N LYS A 2 -7.94 13.12 -8.86
CA LYS A 2 -8.65 13.30 -10.14
C LYS A 2 -7.61 13.47 -11.24
N LEU A 3 -7.69 12.64 -12.29
CA LEU A 3 -6.81 12.73 -13.45
C LEU A 3 -7.09 14.03 -14.21
N LYS A 4 -6.06 14.59 -14.82
CA LYS A 4 -6.12 15.83 -15.62
C LYS A 4 -5.31 15.67 -16.89
N GLU A 5 -4.04 15.28 -16.76
CA GLU A 5 -3.09 15.19 -17.87
C GLU A 5 -3.43 14.02 -18.81
N LEU A 6 -3.82 12.89 -18.24
CA LEU A 6 -4.23 11.70 -18.99
C LEU A 6 -5.59 11.91 -19.67
N LEU A 7 -6.53 12.62 -19.05
CA LEU A 7 -7.85 12.91 -19.65
C LEU A 7 -7.76 13.75 -20.93
N ALA A 8 -6.65 14.45 -21.17
CA ALA A 8 -6.41 15.17 -22.42
C ALA A 8 -6.17 14.22 -23.63
N ILE A 9 -5.89 12.93 -23.40
CA ILE A 9 -5.63 11.95 -24.45
C ILE A 9 -6.95 11.49 -25.05
N THR A 10 -7.25 11.97 -26.26
CA THR A 10 -8.51 11.66 -26.97
C THR A 10 -8.35 10.56 -28.03
N ARG A 11 -7.13 10.09 -28.29
CA ARG A 11 -6.82 9.10 -29.32
C ARG A 11 -5.91 8.00 -28.76
N LYS A 12 -5.95 6.81 -29.39
CA LYS A 12 -5.04 5.71 -29.05
C LYS A 12 -3.58 6.19 -29.15
N THR A 13 -2.87 6.12 -28.03
CA THR A 13 -1.51 6.67 -27.88
C THR A 13 -0.60 5.61 -27.27
N ASP A 14 0.59 5.46 -27.83
CA ASP A 14 1.64 4.59 -27.26
C ASP A 14 2.14 5.21 -25.94
N ILE A 15 2.31 4.39 -24.90
CA ILE A 15 2.80 4.86 -23.59
C ILE A 15 4.13 5.63 -23.68
N ASN A 16 4.99 5.30 -24.64
CA ASN A 16 6.28 5.98 -24.85
C ASN A 16 6.15 7.36 -25.51
N LYS A 17 4.94 7.73 -25.98
CA LYS A 17 4.64 9.05 -26.56
C LYS A 17 3.96 10.01 -25.58
N LEU A 18 3.70 9.54 -24.35
CA LEU A 18 3.17 10.40 -23.30
C LEU A 18 4.19 11.48 -22.91
N THR A 19 3.67 12.63 -22.45
CA THR A 19 4.51 13.65 -21.82
C THR A 19 5.00 13.17 -20.46
N GLU A 20 6.06 13.80 -19.94
CA GLU A 20 6.58 13.51 -18.60
C GLU A 20 5.48 13.64 -17.52
N GLU A 21 4.66 14.68 -17.59
CA GLU A 21 3.56 14.91 -16.64
C GLU A 21 2.44 13.87 -16.76
N GLN A 22 2.10 13.43 -17.98
CA GLN A 22 1.16 12.32 -18.18
C GLN A 22 1.70 11.00 -17.59
N ILE A 23 3.01 10.77 -17.69
CA ILE A 23 3.65 9.57 -17.13
C ILE A 23 3.67 9.65 -15.61
N LYS A 24 4.00 10.81 -15.01
CA LYS A 24 3.93 11.00 -13.55
C LYS A 24 2.51 10.79 -13.04
N GLU A 25 1.51 11.31 -13.74
CA GLU A 25 0.10 11.11 -13.38
C GLU A 25 -0.29 9.63 -13.43
N LEU A 26 0.14 8.90 -14.49
CA LEU A 26 -0.06 7.47 -14.63
C LEU A 26 0.62 6.66 -13.52
N GLN A 27 1.89 6.94 -13.24
CA GLN A 27 2.66 6.29 -12.17
C GLN A 27 2.01 6.51 -10.81
N THR A 28 1.54 7.74 -10.54
CA THR A 28 0.83 8.07 -9.29
C THR A 28 -0.46 7.27 -9.16
N ALA A 29 -1.30 7.26 -10.20
CA ALA A 29 -2.57 6.53 -10.19
C ALA A 29 -2.35 5.01 -10.03
N LEU A 30 -1.41 4.42 -10.76
CA LEU A 30 -1.10 2.99 -10.66
C LEU A 30 -0.59 2.61 -9.26
N ASN A 31 0.34 3.37 -8.70
CA ASN A 31 0.85 3.14 -7.35
C ASN A 31 -0.26 3.28 -6.29
N GLN A 32 -1.15 4.28 -6.41
CA GLN A 32 -2.31 4.43 -5.52
C GLN A 32 -3.27 3.22 -5.56
N LEU A 33 -3.36 2.55 -6.71
CA LEU A 33 -4.16 1.35 -6.89
C LEU A 33 -3.42 0.05 -6.54
N GLY A 34 -2.18 0.14 -6.03
CA GLY A 34 -1.37 -1.02 -5.63
C GLY A 34 -0.63 -1.72 -6.77
N TYR A 35 -0.56 -1.11 -7.96
CA TYR A 35 0.28 -1.59 -9.06
C TYR A 35 1.66 -0.90 -8.97
N PRO A 36 2.76 -1.66 -8.76
CA PRO A 36 4.07 -1.08 -8.44
C PRO A 36 4.74 -0.47 -9.68
N ALA A 37 4.36 0.75 -10.04
CA ALA A 37 4.82 1.46 -11.23
C ALA A 37 6.25 2.01 -11.12
N GLY A 38 6.87 1.89 -9.94
CA GLY A 38 8.20 2.44 -9.65
C GLY A 38 8.11 3.85 -9.07
N ASP A 39 9.22 4.58 -9.17
CA ASP A 39 9.31 5.97 -8.73
C ASP A 39 8.46 6.86 -9.67
N ILE A 40 7.92 7.96 -9.13
CA ILE A 40 7.10 8.91 -9.90
C ILE A 40 8.05 9.92 -10.57
N ASP A 41 8.78 9.46 -11.58
CA ASP A 41 9.86 10.17 -12.25
C ASP A 41 9.51 10.65 -13.67
N GLY A 42 8.33 10.28 -14.19
CA GLY A 42 7.91 10.61 -15.54
C GLY A 42 8.61 9.79 -16.64
N LEU A 43 9.30 8.70 -16.28
CA LEU A 43 10.00 7.82 -17.21
C LEU A 43 9.25 6.50 -17.39
N VAL A 44 9.12 6.05 -18.64
CA VAL A 44 8.52 4.73 -18.93
C VAL A 44 9.57 3.63 -18.76
N GLY A 45 9.76 3.18 -17.52
CA GLY A 45 10.64 2.07 -17.17
C GLY A 45 9.96 0.69 -17.23
N PRO A 46 10.71 -0.41 -16.99
CA PRO A 46 10.13 -1.76 -16.91
C PRO A 46 9.01 -1.88 -15.86
N LYS A 47 9.17 -1.27 -14.68
CA LYS A 47 8.15 -1.28 -13.62
C LYS A 47 6.85 -0.60 -14.07
N THR A 48 6.94 0.58 -14.69
CA THR A 48 5.78 1.30 -15.21
C THR A 48 5.05 0.50 -16.29
N ARG A 49 5.80 -0.14 -17.21
CA ARG A 49 5.21 -1.03 -18.23
C ARG A 49 4.51 -2.25 -17.61
N SER A 50 5.17 -2.90 -16.64
CA SER A 50 4.59 -4.07 -15.95
C SER A 50 3.33 -3.69 -15.17
N ALA A 51 3.37 -2.61 -14.39
CA ALA A 51 2.21 -2.10 -13.64
C ALA A 51 1.05 -1.73 -14.57
N TRP A 52 1.34 -1.07 -15.69
CA TRP A 52 0.34 -0.74 -16.70
C TRP A 52 -0.28 -1.99 -17.33
N SER A 53 0.54 -2.99 -17.68
CA SER A 53 0.07 -4.25 -18.23
C SER A 53 -0.80 -5.02 -17.23
N GLU A 54 -0.43 -5.03 -15.95
CA GLU A 54 -1.19 -5.69 -14.87
C GLU A 54 -2.54 -5.00 -14.66
N PHE A 55 -2.57 -3.66 -14.56
CA PHE A 55 -3.82 -2.90 -14.46
C PHE A 55 -4.75 -3.19 -15.64
N LYS A 56 -4.22 -3.26 -16.86
CA LYS A 56 -5.04 -3.56 -18.02
C LYS A 56 -5.64 -4.95 -17.98
N ALA A 57 -4.85 -5.96 -17.63
CA ALA A 57 -5.36 -7.33 -17.49
C ALA A 57 -6.50 -7.41 -16.45
N ASP A 58 -6.47 -6.59 -15.40
CA ASP A 58 -7.51 -6.51 -14.37
C ASP A 58 -8.78 -5.74 -14.82
N VAL A 59 -8.73 -5.00 -15.93
CA VAL A 59 -9.82 -4.14 -16.41
C VAL A 59 -10.41 -4.61 -17.76
N TYR A 60 -9.59 -5.07 -18.72
CA TYR A 60 -10.01 -5.60 -20.04
C TYR A 60 -8.98 -6.57 -20.67
N GLU A 61 -9.44 -7.55 -21.47
CA GLU A 61 -8.61 -8.53 -22.22
C GLU A 61 -8.08 -8.01 -23.59
N GLU A 62 -7.60 -6.77 -23.73
CA GLU A 62 -7.06 -6.25 -25.01
C GLU A 62 -5.68 -5.57 -24.93
N ASP A 63 -5.03 -5.46 -26.11
CA ASP A 63 -3.61 -5.14 -26.39
C ASP A 63 -2.89 -4.25 -25.33
N PRO A 64 -1.82 -4.78 -24.68
CA PRO A 64 -1.12 -4.14 -23.58
C PRO A 64 -0.31 -2.88 -23.94
N VAL A 65 -0.17 -2.49 -25.20
CA VAL A 65 0.71 -1.35 -25.57
C VAL A 65 0.01 0.01 -25.60
N LEU A 66 -1.28 0.07 -25.97
CA LEU A 66 -1.97 1.35 -26.21
C LEU A 66 -2.72 1.88 -24.99
N ILE A 67 -2.70 3.21 -24.83
CA ILE A 67 -3.54 4.00 -23.94
C ILE A 67 -4.67 4.60 -24.76
N ASN A 68 -5.91 4.47 -24.31
CA ASN A 68 -7.09 5.02 -24.97
C ASN A 68 -8.03 5.68 -23.94
N PRO A 69 -9.01 6.48 -24.38
CA PRO A 69 -9.95 7.15 -23.48
C PRO A 69 -10.71 6.21 -22.54
N ASP A 70 -11.08 5.01 -22.99
CA ASP A 70 -11.82 4.04 -22.17
C ASP A 70 -10.97 3.51 -21.00
N PHE A 71 -9.68 3.23 -21.23
CA PHE A 71 -8.75 2.86 -20.18
C PHE A 71 -8.52 4.00 -19.18
N ILE A 72 -8.42 5.23 -19.67
CA ILE A 72 -8.24 6.41 -18.80
C ILE A 72 -9.49 6.63 -17.96
N ALA A 73 -10.68 6.46 -18.54
CA ALA A 73 -11.94 6.54 -17.81
C ALA A 73 -12.05 5.43 -16.74
N ALA A 74 -11.63 4.21 -17.05
CA ALA A 74 -11.58 3.12 -16.08
C ALA A 74 -10.56 3.38 -14.96
N LEU A 75 -9.38 3.91 -15.28
CA LEU A 75 -8.38 4.32 -14.29
C LEU A 75 -8.91 5.44 -13.39
N GLN A 76 -9.51 6.46 -13.98
CA GLN A 76 -10.15 7.56 -13.26
C GLN A 76 -11.21 7.05 -12.29
N LYS A 77 -12.10 6.16 -12.78
CA LYS A 77 -13.14 5.56 -11.94
C LYS A 77 -12.53 4.78 -10.79
N ARG A 78 -11.53 3.93 -11.04
CA ARG A 78 -10.84 3.16 -9.99
C ARG A 78 -10.19 4.06 -8.95
N VAL A 79 -9.57 5.17 -9.37
CA VAL A 79 -8.95 6.14 -8.45
C VAL A 79 -10.01 6.94 -7.66
N GLU A 80 -11.18 7.19 -8.25
CA GLU A 80 -12.34 7.79 -7.57
C GLU A 80 -12.94 6.82 -6.55
N ASP A 81 -13.27 5.60 -6.96
CA ASP A 81 -13.74 4.53 -6.07
C ASP A 81 -12.73 4.27 -4.92
N ALA A 82 -11.42 4.40 -5.21
CA ALA A 82 -10.37 4.32 -4.22
C ALA A 82 -10.35 5.53 -3.25
N GLY A 83 -10.75 6.71 -3.72
CA GLY A 83 -10.83 7.93 -2.92
C GLY A 83 -12.14 8.07 -2.14
N GLU A 84 -13.20 7.38 -2.54
CA GLU A 84 -14.50 7.34 -1.85
C GLU A 84 -14.41 6.47 -0.58
N THR A 85 -13.92 7.06 0.51
CA THR A 85 -14.10 6.48 1.84
C THR A 85 -15.47 6.88 2.37
N GLN A 86 -16.41 5.94 2.49
CA GLN A 86 -17.31 5.98 3.64
C GLN A 86 -16.41 6.14 4.87
N GLY A 87 -16.61 7.19 5.67
CA GLY A 87 -15.68 7.56 6.74
C GLY A 87 -15.32 6.35 7.59
N ASN A 88 -14.04 5.98 7.58
CA ASN A 88 -13.56 4.85 8.37
C ASN A 88 -13.70 5.19 9.86
N ASP A 89 -14.31 4.31 10.64
CA ASP A 89 -14.33 4.44 12.09
C ASP A 89 -13.08 3.79 12.69
N PHE A 90 -12.14 4.60 13.17
CA PHE A 90 -10.95 4.14 13.90
C PHE A 90 -11.08 4.30 15.41
N SER A 91 -12.27 4.62 15.93
CA SER A 91 -12.51 4.75 17.37
C SER A 91 -12.64 3.40 18.06
N THR A 92 -12.99 2.35 17.31
CA THR A 92 -13.18 0.97 17.77
C THR A 92 -12.21 0.00 17.10
N ARG A 93 -11.96 -1.14 17.74
CA ARG A 93 -11.15 -2.23 17.16
C ARG A 93 -11.84 -2.80 15.93
N GLU A 94 -13.15 -3.02 16.03
CA GLU A 94 -14.01 -3.58 14.99
C GLU A 94 -14.07 -2.65 13.78
N GLY A 95 -14.28 -1.34 13.98
CA GLY A 95 -14.26 -0.36 12.90
C GLY A 95 -12.91 -0.31 12.17
N THR A 96 -11.80 -0.48 12.90
CA THR A 96 -10.46 -0.55 12.30
C THR A 96 -10.25 -1.83 11.51
N ILE A 97 -10.72 -2.97 12.01
CA ILE A 97 -10.70 -4.26 11.28
C ILE A 97 -11.47 -4.12 9.96
N ASP A 98 -12.68 -3.55 10.00
CA ASP A 98 -13.49 -3.33 8.81
C ASP A 98 -12.78 -2.41 7.80
N ALA A 99 -12.10 -1.36 8.30
CA ALA A 99 -11.32 -0.46 7.46
C ALA A 99 -10.14 -1.18 6.79
N ILE A 100 -9.42 -2.05 7.51
CA ILE A 100 -8.35 -2.90 6.96
C ILE A 100 -8.89 -3.84 5.88
N MET A 101 -10.02 -4.50 6.14
CA MET A 101 -10.64 -5.40 5.16
C MET A 101 -11.08 -4.66 3.89
N ARG A 102 -11.68 -3.47 4.03
CA ARG A 102 -12.05 -2.61 2.89
C ARG A 102 -10.83 -2.20 2.08
N GLU A 103 -9.78 -1.72 2.74
CA GLU A 103 -8.57 -1.27 2.04
C GLU A 103 -7.84 -2.43 1.36
N CYS A 104 -7.76 -3.61 2.00
CA CYS A 104 -7.24 -4.83 1.38
C CYS A 104 -7.96 -5.13 0.06
N ARG A 105 -9.29 -5.18 0.06
CA ARG A 105 -10.09 -5.43 -1.14
C ARG A 105 -9.88 -4.36 -2.20
N LYS A 106 -9.83 -3.09 -1.80
CA LYS A 106 -9.59 -1.94 -2.68
C LYS A 106 -8.24 -2.02 -3.41
N GLN A 107 -7.20 -2.51 -2.75
CA GLN A 107 -5.87 -2.70 -3.34
C GLN A 107 -5.64 -4.12 -3.90
N ASN A 108 -6.69 -4.88 -4.18
CA ASN A 108 -6.64 -6.23 -4.74
C ASN A 108 -5.84 -7.24 -3.87
N ILE A 109 -5.94 -7.12 -2.54
CA ILE A 109 -5.66 -8.19 -1.57
C ILE A 109 -7.01 -8.79 -1.16
N GLY A 110 -7.49 -9.77 -1.95
CA GLY A 110 -8.90 -10.16 -1.94
C GLY A 110 -9.24 -11.46 -1.20
N SER A 111 -8.30 -12.40 -1.04
CA SER A 111 -8.63 -13.69 -0.42
C SER A 111 -8.70 -13.60 1.11
N ASN A 112 -9.62 -14.35 1.74
CA ASN A 112 -9.76 -14.36 3.20
C ASN A 112 -8.42 -14.71 3.89
N ALA A 113 -7.64 -15.63 3.35
CA ALA A 113 -6.32 -15.97 3.89
C ALA A 113 -5.34 -14.79 3.87
N GLN A 114 -5.30 -14.02 2.78
CA GLN A 114 -4.45 -12.82 2.72
C GLN A 114 -4.93 -11.75 3.72
N ILE A 115 -6.23 -11.49 3.77
CA ILE A 115 -6.83 -10.51 4.69
C ILE A 115 -6.56 -10.90 6.14
N ALA A 116 -6.77 -12.17 6.49
CA ALA A 116 -6.49 -12.72 7.82
C ALA A 116 -5.03 -12.48 8.23
N TYR A 117 -4.08 -12.67 7.30
CA TYR A 117 -2.67 -12.42 7.59
C TYR A 117 -2.35 -10.93 7.82
N VAL A 118 -2.99 -10.02 7.07
CA VAL A 118 -2.85 -8.58 7.29
C VAL A 118 -3.39 -8.20 8.68
N LEU A 119 -4.56 -8.71 9.06
CA LEU A 119 -5.17 -8.47 10.37
C LEU A 119 -4.29 -9.02 11.52
N ALA A 120 -3.79 -10.25 11.38
CA ALA A 120 -2.88 -10.86 12.35
C ALA A 120 -1.60 -10.06 12.55
N THR A 121 -1.06 -9.49 11.47
CA THR A 121 0.10 -8.60 11.54
C THR A 121 -0.23 -7.34 12.33
N VAL A 122 -1.36 -6.67 12.06
CA VAL A 122 -1.75 -5.47 12.80
C VAL A 122 -1.99 -5.79 14.27
N GLU A 123 -2.65 -6.90 14.57
CA GLU A 123 -2.86 -7.35 15.94
C GLU A 123 -1.53 -7.49 16.69
N TRP A 124 -0.54 -8.15 16.08
CA TRP A 124 0.78 -8.31 16.67
C TRP A 124 1.52 -6.98 16.86
N GLU A 125 1.66 -6.19 15.79
CA GLU A 125 2.48 -4.98 15.78
C GLU A 125 1.91 -3.85 16.66
N THR A 126 0.60 -3.88 16.93
CA THR A 126 -0.08 -2.86 17.75
C THR A 126 -0.36 -3.32 19.18
N ASN A 127 0.20 -4.46 19.60
CA ASN A 127 -0.09 -5.07 20.90
C ASN A 127 -1.61 -5.22 21.11
N HIS A 128 -2.30 -5.78 20.11
CA HIS A 128 -3.74 -6.06 20.06
C HIS A 128 -4.67 -4.84 20.06
N THR A 129 -4.13 -3.61 20.10
CA THR A 129 -4.94 -2.40 20.21
C THR A 129 -5.62 -1.99 18.90
N PHE A 130 -5.11 -2.43 17.76
CA PHE A 130 -5.52 -1.95 16.43
C PHE A 130 -5.42 -0.43 16.30
N LYS A 131 -4.46 0.19 17.00
CA LYS A 131 -4.16 1.62 16.87
C LYS A 131 -2.77 1.81 16.27
N PRO A 132 -2.56 2.79 15.38
CA PRO A 132 -1.23 3.18 14.94
C PRO A 132 -0.32 3.44 16.14
N VAL A 133 0.91 2.90 16.12
CA VAL A 133 1.85 3.03 17.24
C VAL A 133 3.13 3.74 16.83
N ARG A 134 3.73 4.49 17.77
CA ARG A 134 5.06 5.07 17.63
C ARG A 134 6.10 4.14 18.22
N GLU A 135 7.22 3.98 17.53
CA GLU A 135 8.37 3.23 18.04
C GLU A 135 8.83 3.82 19.38
N ALA A 136 9.03 2.94 20.38
CA ALA A 136 9.34 3.34 21.74
C ALA A 136 8.39 4.44 22.30
N TYR A 137 7.07 4.29 22.15
CA TYR A 137 6.08 5.31 22.54
C TYR A 137 6.18 5.79 23.99
N TRP A 138 6.76 4.99 24.89
CA TRP A 138 7.01 5.32 26.30
C TRP A 138 8.26 6.19 26.55
N LYS A 139 9.04 6.51 25.51
CA LYS A 139 10.22 7.37 25.57
C LYS A 139 9.92 8.79 25.08
N SER A 140 10.70 9.76 25.55
CA SER A 140 10.63 11.14 25.08
C SER A 140 11.12 11.28 23.65
N GLU A 141 10.70 12.36 22.98
CA GLU A 141 11.13 12.65 21.61
C GLU A 141 12.64 12.91 21.53
N GLU A 142 13.20 13.61 22.52
CA GLU A 142 14.64 13.82 22.63
C GLU A 142 15.42 12.50 22.77
N TRP A 143 14.83 11.50 23.46
CA TRP A 143 15.43 10.17 23.50
C TRP A 143 15.46 9.53 22.11
N ARG A 144 14.35 9.58 21.36
CA ARG A 144 14.32 9.03 19.98
C ARG A 144 15.34 9.70 19.08
N LYS A 145 15.44 11.03 19.15
CA LYS A 145 16.43 11.83 18.40
C LYS A 145 17.86 11.38 18.64
N ASN A 146 18.19 11.07 19.90
CA ASN A 146 19.55 10.68 20.28
C ASN A 146 19.85 9.17 20.11
N ASN A 147 18.83 8.32 19.93
CA ASN A 147 19.00 6.86 19.92
C ASN A 147 18.68 6.20 18.58
N PHE A 148 17.87 6.82 17.72
CA PHE A 148 17.54 6.26 16.41
C PHE A 148 18.40 6.86 15.31
N ARG A 149 19.17 5.99 14.63
CA ARG A 149 20.00 6.37 13.47
C ARG A 149 19.20 6.99 12.33
N TYR A 150 17.93 6.63 12.21
CA TYR A 150 17.02 7.08 11.16
C TYR A 150 16.07 8.18 11.64
N TYR A 151 16.35 8.85 12.76
CA TYR A 151 15.56 10.02 13.18
C TYR A 151 15.58 11.10 12.08
N PRO A 152 14.45 11.78 11.78
CA PRO A 152 13.13 11.71 12.44
C PRO A 152 12.21 10.58 11.92
N TYR A 153 12.66 9.76 10.97
CA TYR A 153 11.93 8.71 10.27
C TYR A 153 11.94 7.36 11.01
N TYR A 154 11.68 7.39 12.32
CA TYR A 154 11.47 6.20 13.14
C TYR A 154 10.07 5.60 12.95
N GLY A 155 9.87 4.39 13.48
CA GLY A 155 8.67 3.58 13.25
C GLY A 155 7.36 4.29 13.65
N ARG A 156 6.44 4.39 12.70
CA ARG A 156 5.07 4.90 12.89
C ARG A 156 4.04 4.03 12.16
N GLY A 157 2.78 4.09 12.58
CA GLY A 157 1.69 3.40 11.90
C GLY A 157 1.49 1.95 12.36
N TYR A 158 0.68 1.20 11.60
CA TYR A 158 0.34 -0.21 11.91
C TYR A 158 1.50 -1.20 11.70
N VAL A 159 2.50 -0.84 10.90
CA VAL A 159 3.63 -1.72 10.53
C VAL A 159 5.00 -1.06 10.70
N GLN A 160 5.09 -0.04 11.55
CA GLN A 160 6.36 0.63 11.89
C GLN A 160 7.14 1.12 10.66
N LEU A 161 6.53 2.04 9.89
CA LEU A 161 7.20 2.69 8.75
C LEU A 161 8.47 3.42 9.20
N THR A 162 9.62 3.03 8.66
CA THR A 162 10.95 3.56 8.99
C THR A 162 11.70 4.02 7.73
N TRP A 163 12.76 4.82 7.92
CA TRP A 163 13.68 5.33 6.90
C TRP A 163 13.12 6.44 6.00
N GLU A 164 13.94 7.46 5.75
CA GLU A 164 13.60 8.63 4.93
C GLU A 164 13.06 8.25 3.55
N ASP A 165 13.67 7.28 2.88
CA ASP A 165 13.27 6.86 1.54
C ASP A 165 11.85 6.31 1.48
N ASN A 166 11.41 5.60 2.53
CA ASN A 166 10.04 5.12 2.62
C ASN A 166 9.06 6.28 2.88
N TYR A 167 9.43 7.23 3.73
CA TYR A 167 8.62 8.44 3.97
C TYR A 167 8.50 9.28 2.69
N LYS A 168 9.58 9.47 1.93
CA LYS A 168 9.56 10.14 0.61
C LYS A 168 8.64 9.42 -0.37
N LYS A 169 8.77 8.09 -0.47
CA LYS A 169 7.93 7.27 -1.36
C LYS A 169 6.45 7.41 -1.05
N TYR A 170 6.06 7.19 0.21
CA TYR A 170 4.65 7.32 0.59
C TYR A 170 4.17 8.77 0.57
N SER A 171 5.06 9.75 0.77
CA SER A 171 4.73 11.16 0.59
C SER A 171 4.31 11.46 -0.84
N GLN A 172 5.04 10.93 -1.82
CA GLN A 172 4.72 11.10 -3.24
C GLN A 172 3.45 10.34 -3.64
N ILE A 173 3.30 9.07 -3.23
CA ILE A 173 2.12 8.25 -3.58
C ILE A 173 0.83 8.88 -3.04
N LEU A 174 0.87 9.38 -1.80
CA LEU A 174 -0.31 9.93 -1.13
C LEU A 174 -0.54 11.43 -1.43
N GLY A 175 0.44 12.13 -2.02
CA GLY A 175 0.39 13.58 -2.16
C GLY A 175 0.36 14.32 -0.81
N VAL A 176 0.97 13.73 0.20
CA VAL A 176 0.97 14.19 1.60
C VAL A 176 2.41 14.39 2.04
N ASP A 177 2.75 15.55 2.60
CA ASP A 177 4.11 15.79 3.09
C ASP A 177 4.41 14.99 4.37
N LEU A 178 4.96 13.78 4.20
CA LEU A 178 5.48 12.94 5.29
C LEU A 178 6.96 13.22 5.58
N VAL A 179 7.66 13.94 4.70
CA VAL A 179 9.10 14.15 4.83
C VAL A 179 9.38 15.24 5.86
N ASN A 180 8.65 16.35 5.79
CA ASN A 180 8.76 17.44 6.77
C ASN A 180 7.75 17.27 7.93
N ASN A 181 6.70 16.47 7.75
CA ASN A 181 5.73 16.14 8.80
C ASN A 181 5.60 14.62 9.02
N PRO A 182 6.66 13.93 9.47
CA PRO A 182 6.67 12.47 9.60
C PRO A 182 5.60 11.93 10.56
N ASP A 183 5.15 12.75 11.50
CA ASP A 183 4.09 12.38 12.43
C ASP A 183 2.73 12.10 11.75
N ARG A 184 2.51 12.58 10.53
CA ARG A 184 1.33 12.22 9.72
C ARG A 184 1.26 10.73 9.38
N ALA A 185 2.37 9.98 9.47
CA ALA A 185 2.33 8.52 9.35
C ALA A 185 1.57 7.83 10.52
N MET A 186 1.20 8.57 11.56
CA MET A 186 0.30 8.12 12.63
C MET A 186 -1.18 8.33 12.32
N ASP A 187 -1.52 9.13 11.29
CA ASP A 187 -2.90 9.29 10.86
C ASP A 187 -3.43 7.93 10.39
N ALA A 188 -4.58 7.50 10.91
CA ALA A 188 -5.03 6.11 10.74
C ALA A 188 -5.27 5.73 9.27
N ASP A 189 -5.81 6.63 8.46
CA ASP A 189 -5.99 6.41 7.01
C ASP A 189 -4.65 6.28 6.27
N ILE A 190 -3.64 7.07 6.65
CA ILE A 190 -2.30 7.01 6.06
C ILE A 190 -1.62 5.68 6.46
N ALA A 191 -1.67 5.34 7.75
CA ALA A 191 -1.12 4.08 8.27
C ALA A 191 -1.80 2.86 7.62
N LEU A 192 -3.11 2.93 7.41
CA LEU A 192 -3.91 1.90 6.74
C LEU A 192 -3.46 1.70 5.29
N PHE A 193 -3.34 2.79 4.52
CA PHE A 193 -2.84 2.70 3.14
C PHE A 193 -1.44 2.10 3.09
N VAL A 194 -0.52 2.60 3.94
CA VAL A 194 0.88 2.13 4.01
C VAL A 194 0.95 0.63 4.27
N LEU A 195 0.18 0.13 5.24
CA LEU A 195 0.06 -1.28 5.60
C LEU A 195 -0.28 -2.14 4.39
N VAL A 196 -1.43 -1.85 3.77
CA VAL A 196 -1.99 -2.69 2.69
C VAL A 196 -1.13 -2.59 1.44
N HIS A 197 -0.73 -1.38 1.06
CA HIS A 197 0.13 -1.15 -0.10
C HIS A 197 1.47 -1.84 0.06
N GLY A 198 2.04 -1.82 1.27
CA GLY A 198 3.29 -2.49 1.58
C GLY A 198 3.21 -4.00 1.40
N PHE A 199 2.14 -4.65 1.86
CA PHE A 199 1.88 -6.07 1.62
C PHE A 199 1.67 -6.39 0.14
N LYS A 200 0.91 -5.57 -0.58
CA LYS A 200 0.60 -5.75 -2.00
C LYS A 200 1.86 -5.67 -2.87
N THR A 201 2.70 -4.67 -2.61
CA THR A 201 3.83 -4.32 -3.48
C THR A 201 5.16 -4.88 -2.99
N GLY A 202 5.24 -5.35 -1.75
CA GLY A 202 6.47 -5.80 -1.11
C GLY A 202 7.42 -4.66 -0.79
N THR A 203 6.90 -3.46 -0.53
CA THR A 203 7.70 -2.23 -0.35
C THR A 203 8.71 -2.32 0.80
N PHE A 204 8.41 -3.07 1.85
CA PHE A 204 9.25 -3.12 3.06
C PHE A 204 10.49 -4.02 2.91
N THR A 205 10.36 -5.17 2.25
CA THR A 205 11.41 -6.20 2.20
C THR A 205 11.69 -6.76 0.80
N GLY A 206 10.93 -6.30 -0.20
CA GLY A 206 10.90 -6.88 -1.54
C GLY A 206 10.04 -8.14 -1.65
N ARG A 207 9.30 -8.53 -0.61
CA ARG A 207 8.43 -9.71 -0.60
C ARG A 207 6.95 -9.31 -0.52
N LYS A 208 6.15 -9.79 -1.48
CA LYS A 208 4.71 -9.52 -1.55
C LYS A 208 3.93 -10.59 -0.79
N ILE A 209 2.73 -10.26 -0.35
CA ILE A 209 1.84 -11.25 0.29
C ILE A 209 1.54 -12.44 -0.63
N THR A 210 1.43 -12.19 -1.95
CA THR A 210 1.19 -13.20 -2.98
C THR A 210 2.36 -14.16 -3.20
N ASP A 211 3.56 -13.80 -2.74
CA ASP A 211 4.72 -14.70 -2.74
C ASP A 211 4.52 -15.88 -1.78
N TYR A 212 3.61 -15.77 -0.81
CA TYR A 212 3.38 -16.78 0.24
C TYR A 212 1.93 -17.25 0.33
N ILE A 213 0.97 -16.37 0.03
CA ILE A 213 -0.46 -16.65 0.12
C ILE A 213 -1.11 -16.30 -1.22
N ASN A 214 -1.48 -17.33 -1.98
CA ASN A 214 -2.09 -17.23 -3.30
C ASN A 214 -2.98 -18.45 -3.57
N LYS A 215 -3.57 -18.53 -4.78
CA LYS A 215 -4.50 -19.60 -5.16
C LYS A 215 -3.98 -21.04 -4.98
N ASN A 216 -2.67 -21.23 -4.96
CA ASN A 216 -2.04 -22.56 -4.91
C ASN A 216 -1.39 -22.86 -3.54
N LYS A 217 -1.23 -21.86 -2.66
CA LYS A 217 -0.55 -22.04 -1.37
C LYS A 217 -0.95 -20.99 -0.34
N THR A 218 -0.93 -21.38 0.92
CA THR A 218 -1.07 -20.50 2.08
C THR A 218 0.08 -20.83 3.06
N ASP A 219 1.10 -19.99 3.10
CA ASP A 219 2.26 -20.13 4.01
C ASP A 219 2.33 -18.92 4.95
N PHE A 220 1.52 -18.92 6.00
CA PHE A 220 1.46 -17.82 6.97
C PHE A 220 2.78 -17.60 7.71
N VAL A 221 3.54 -18.66 7.96
CA VAL A 221 4.84 -18.55 8.66
C VAL A 221 5.82 -17.75 7.81
N LYS A 222 5.99 -18.10 6.52
CA LYS A 222 6.92 -17.36 5.66
C LYS A 222 6.39 -15.99 5.24
N ALA A 223 5.08 -15.77 5.32
CA ALA A 223 4.50 -14.45 5.06
C ALA A 223 5.05 -13.35 6.00
N ARG A 224 5.68 -13.69 7.14
CA ARG A 224 6.35 -12.71 8.02
C ARG A 224 7.39 -11.89 7.29
N ARG A 225 8.00 -12.50 6.26
CA ARG A 225 8.99 -11.90 5.38
C ARG A 225 8.48 -10.69 4.61
N CYS A 226 7.17 -10.44 4.55
CA CYS A 226 6.62 -9.22 3.94
C CYS A 226 6.93 -7.96 4.77
N ILE A 227 7.02 -8.08 6.10
CA ILE A 227 7.22 -6.95 7.02
C ILE A 227 8.62 -6.97 7.65
N ASN A 228 9.07 -8.13 8.14
CA ASN A 228 10.32 -8.26 8.87
C ASN A 228 10.99 -9.60 8.52
N GLY A 229 11.97 -10.08 9.30
CA GLY A 229 12.58 -11.40 9.15
C GLY A 229 11.60 -12.54 9.45
N THR A 230 11.97 -13.43 10.37
CA THR A 230 11.10 -14.54 10.80
C THR A 230 10.80 -14.51 12.30
N ASP A 231 11.12 -13.39 12.95
CA ASP A 231 10.82 -13.20 14.36
C ASP A 231 9.30 -13.23 14.58
N HIS A 232 8.87 -13.99 15.58
CA HIS A 232 7.47 -14.28 15.90
C HIS A 232 6.60 -14.83 14.75
N ALA A 233 7.22 -15.40 13.70
CA ALA A 233 6.50 -15.87 12.52
C ALA A 233 5.40 -16.90 12.84
N HIS A 234 5.65 -17.81 13.78
CA HIS A 234 4.67 -18.82 14.19
C HIS A 234 3.54 -18.25 15.04
N ASP A 235 3.81 -17.25 15.88
CA ASP A 235 2.79 -16.59 16.71
C ASP A 235 1.81 -15.82 15.81
N ILE A 236 2.33 -15.05 14.85
CA ILE A 236 1.51 -14.32 13.88
C ILE A 236 0.77 -15.29 12.95
N ALA A 237 1.39 -16.41 12.56
CA ALA A 237 0.70 -17.42 11.77
C ALA A 237 -0.51 -18.01 12.52
N ARG A 238 -0.41 -18.23 13.83
CA ARG A 238 -1.54 -18.69 14.65
C ARG A 238 -2.66 -17.66 14.68
N LEU A 239 -2.34 -16.39 14.90
CA LEU A 239 -3.33 -15.30 14.82
C LEU A 239 -4.00 -15.24 13.44
N ALA A 240 -3.24 -15.49 12.37
CA ALA A 240 -3.79 -15.52 11.02
C ALA A 240 -4.77 -16.68 10.80
N GLU A 241 -4.51 -17.87 11.37
CA GLU A 241 -5.47 -18.97 11.37
C GLU A 241 -6.75 -18.60 12.15
N ASP A 242 -6.61 -17.96 13.32
CA ASP A 242 -7.75 -17.53 14.12
C ASP A 242 -8.63 -16.53 13.37
N PHE A 243 -8.02 -15.53 12.71
CA PHE A 243 -8.75 -14.60 11.84
C PHE A 243 -9.37 -15.30 10.63
N LEU A 244 -8.65 -16.22 9.99
CA LEU A 244 -9.18 -16.93 8.82
C LEU A 244 -10.44 -17.74 9.16
N ASN A 245 -10.46 -18.38 10.34
CA ASN A 245 -11.63 -19.12 10.80
C ASN A 245 -12.84 -18.22 11.12
N ALA A 246 -12.61 -16.93 11.35
CA ALA A 246 -13.65 -15.96 11.67
C ALA A 246 -14.19 -15.17 10.45
N LEU A 247 -13.57 -15.31 9.26
CA LEU A 247 -13.89 -14.57 8.02
C LEU A 247 -14.69 -15.40 7.00
#